data_AF-A0A1M7K2L8-F1
#
_entry.id   AF-A0A1M7K2L8-F1
#
_cell.length_a   1.000
_cell.length_b   1.000
_cell.length_c   1.000
_cell.angle_alpha   90.00
_cell.angle_beta   90.00
_cell.angle_gamma   90.00
#
_symmetry.space_group_name_H-M   'P 1'
#
loop_
_entity.id
_entity.type
_entity.pdbx_description
1 polymer ?
#
loop_
_entity_poly.entity_id
_entity_poly.type
_entity_poly.pdbx_seq_one_letter_code
_entity_poly.pdbx_strand_id
1 'polypeptide(L)'
;MNFFTPLQLRILKTSWIPVLIACTIQKGADIIFPSILSLSLGTQYAIFLAMNTLVMVVWEAVIKKDVKQFGILAFVVLLAFGLQFVLNEFLKANSSQQNTSLIYYVNSFAVFLVIIITRFYLNGMSDKIGAAVLAAVIYFVIPKTGSPTGGIPMGWLNMSGFWIEVVKFLAFLLTTFGTFISYYSIIFLTENSFRWPAFFIKLQSRIQTISGWEYFFIFLAIWFIYMGSIGELTYLMGSFFEGTALPVVVTGFIIFRLLLAVLCVYSLAGLLRNIITGRALTTGEYNPWVIMMHYIPVVNIIAVLKLLIDKDKPTTQEAHAVLYLESDRYAAQQAMIISGITVTVYNIYHLLTAPTGLALSGAALLGALYLLKIFAYIKLRSSKTYLLLVMGLNTITILFALNEYLLLSLSFLYLYYYLMQELFYPKLEIEDTMKVQDPEADDIFTHTA
;
A
#
# COMPACT_ATOMS: atom_id res chain seq x y z
N MET A 1 -13.62 -13.35 -15.97
CA MET A 1 -13.19 -13.69 -14.57
C MET A 1 -13.09 -12.48 -13.62
N ASN A 2 -13.48 -12.64 -12.35
CA ASN A 2 -13.37 -11.65 -11.25
C ASN A 2 -12.08 -11.84 -10.43
N PHE A 3 -11.62 -10.82 -9.71
CA PHE A 3 -10.46 -10.89 -8.80
C PHE A 3 -10.77 -11.59 -7.49
N PHE A 4 -12.00 -11.42 -6.99
CA PHE A 4 -12.47 -12.03 -5.75
C PHE A 4 -13.70 -12.89 -6.01
N THR A 5 -13.77 -14.02 -5.31
CA THR A 5 -15.01 -14.81 -5.28
C THR A 5 -16.12 -14.04 -4.56
N PRO A 6 -17.42 -14.37 -4.79
CA PRO A 6 -18.51 -13.71 -4.08
C PRO A 6 -18.39 -13.77 -2.56
N LEU A 7 -17.82 -14.86 -2.02
CA LEU A 7 -17.55 -15.04 -0.61
C LEU A 7 -16.42 -14.12 -0.11
N GLN A 8 -15.30 -14.07 -0.83
CA GLN A 8 -14.17 -13.15 -0.52
C GLN A 8 -14.64 -11.70 -0.55
N LEU A 9 -15.45 -11.33 -1.54
CA LEU A 9 -16.02 -9.98 -1.64
C LEU A 9 -16.99 -9.65 -0.49
N ARG A 10 -17.77 -10.63 -0.03
CA ARG A 10 -18.63 -10.47 1.15
C ARG A 10 -17.81 -10.22 2.42
N ILE A 11 -16.70 -10.93 2.60
CA ILE A 11 -15.79 -10.74 3.74
C ILE A 11 -15.20 -9.32 3.70
N LEU A 12 -14.70 -8.88 2.54
CA LEU A 12 -14.18 -7.51 2.36
C LEU A 12 -15.24 -6.44 2.65
N LYS A 13 -16.47 -6.59 2.12
CA LYS A 13 -17.57 -5.65 2.37
C LYS A 13 -18.01 -5.58 3.83
N THR A 14 -17.87 -6.67 4.58
CA THR A 14 -18.29 -6.75 5.98
C THR A 14 -17.16 -6.49 6.97
N SER A 15 -15.93 -6.26 6.48
CA SER A 15 -14.73 -6.03 7.29
C SER A 15 -14.80 -4.79 8.20
N TRP A 16 -15.73 -3.86 7.97
CA TRP A 16 -15.96 -2.74 8.88
C TRP A 16 -16.48 -3.21 10.26
N ILE A 17 -17.19 -4.34 10.33
CA ILE A 17 -17.71 -4.89 11.57
C ILE A 17 -16.57 -5.31 12.52
N PRO A 18 -15.63 -6.19 12.12
CA PRO A 18 -14.53 -6.58 12.98
C PRO A 18 -13.57 -5.40 13.26
N VAL A 19 -13.49 -4.40 12.38
CA VAL A 19 -12.78 -3.14 12.65
C VAL A 19 -13.43 -2.35 13.79
N LEU A 20 -14.75 -2.19 13.78
CA LEU A 20 -15.45 -1.53 14.90
C LEU A 20 -15.28 -2.32 16.20
N ILE A 21 -15.36 -3.65 16.17
CA ILE A 21 -15.11 -4.50 17.34
C ILE A 21 -13.69 -4.23 17.90
N ALA A 22 -12.68 -4.26 17.04
CA ALA A 22 -11.29 -3.96 17.41
C ALA A 22 -11.15 -2.54 18.02
N CYS A 23 -11.76 -1.53 17.40
CA CYS A 23 -11.72 -0.17 17.91
C CYS A 23 -12.45 -0.01 19.25
N THR A 24 -13.60 -0.65 19.43
CA THR A 24 -14.36 -0.63 20.69
C THR A 24 -13.61 -1.34 21.80
N ILE A 25 -12.98 -2.48 21.53
CA ILE A 25 -12.14 -3.20 22.50
C ILE A 25 -10.99 -2.30 22.96
N GLN A 26 -10.30 -1.63 22.03
CA GLN A 26 -9.15 -0.80 22.37
C GLN A 26 -9.54 0.48 23.13
N LYS A 27 -10.67 1.11 22.81
CA LYS A 27 -11.17 2.29 23.54
C LYS A 27 -11.83 1.94 24.87
N GLY A 28 -12.50 0.80 24.95
CA GLY A 28 -13.15 0.29 26.16
C GLY A 28 -12.25 -0.60 27.01
N ALA A 29 -10.95 -0.69 26.68
CA ALA A 29 -10.04 -1.65 27.27
C ALA A 29 -9.98 -1.58 28.79
N ASP A 30 -10.08 -0.38 29.37
CA ASP A 30 -9.98 -0.19 30.82
C ASP A 30 -11.23 -0.63 31.58
N ILE A 31 -12.37 -0.62 30.88
CA ILE A 31 -13.64 -1.11 31.39
C ILE A 31 -13.67 -2.64 31.30
N ILE A 32 -13.16 -3.21 30.21
CA ILE A 32 -13.18 -4.65 29.93
C ILE A 32 -12.08 -5.38 30.72
N PHE A 33 -10.91 -4.77 30.82
CA PHE A 33 -9.72 -5.26 31.51
C PHE A 33 -9.23 -4.20 32.51
N PRO A 34 -9.80 -4.18 33.72
CA PRO A 34 -9.35 -3.27 34.77
C PRO A 34 -7.84 -3.42 34.95
N SER A 35 -7.12 -2.31 35.09
CA SER A 35 -5.65 -2.23 35.21
C SER A 35 -4.83 -2.44 33.92
N ILE A 36 -5.44 -2.57 32.73
CA ILE A 36 -4.66 -2.67 31.49
C ILE A 36 -3.78 -1.42 31.25
N LEU A 37 -4.26 -0.22 31.59
CA LEU A 37 -3.44 1.01 31.53
C LEU A 37 -2.25 1.02 32.50
N SER A 38 -2.28 0.21 33.55
CA SER A 38 -1.19 0.13 34.52
C SER A 38 -0.02 -0.74 34.02
N LEU A 39 -0.24 -1.51 32.95
CA LEU A 39 0.81 -2.28 32.30
C LEU A 39 1.78 -1.36 31.54
N SER A 40 2.98 -1.85 31.24
CA SER A 40 3.91 -1.12 30.39
C SER A 40 3.30 -0.87 29.00
N LEU A 41 3.63 0.27 28.38
CA LEU A 41 3.12 0.62 27.04
C LEU A 41 3.38 -0.48 25.99
N GLY A 42 4.53 -1.15 26.07
CA GLY A 42 4.87 -2.27 25.17
C GLY A 42 4.00 -3.51 25.41
N THR A 43 3.63 -3.79 26.66
CA THR A 43 2.72 -4.89 27.01
C THR A 43 1.31 -4.60 26.53
N GLN A 44 0.81 -3.37 26.75
CA GLN A 44 -0.49 -2.93 26.25
C GLN A 44 -0.55 -3.07 24.72
N TYR A 45 0.49 -2.62 24.03
CA TYR A 45 0.62 -2.74 22.58
C TYR A 45 0.51 -4.19 22.10
N ALA A 46 1.25 -5.11 22.72
CA ALA A 46 1.25 -6.52 22.32
C ALA A 46 -0.14 -7.17 22.50
N ILE A 47 -0.85 -6.84 23.59
CA ILE A 47 -2.21 -7.34 23.84
C ILE A 47 -3.17 -6.81 22.78
N PHE A 48 -3.18 -5.50 22.50
CA PHE A 48 -4.06 -4.93 21.48
C PHE A 48 -3.76 -5.47 20.08
N LEU A 49 -2.48 -5.67 19.74
CA LEU A 49 -2.09 -6.29 18.47
C LEU A 49 -2.61 -7.72 18.36
N ALA A 50 -2.50 -8.52 19.43
CA ALA A 50 -3.01 -9.89 19.46
C ALA A 50 -4.54 -9.92 19.33
N MET A 51 -5.27 -9.06 20.05
CA MET A 51 -6.73 -8.97 19.97
C MET A 51 -7.21 -8.51 18.59
N ASN A 52 -6.57 -7.49 18.02
CA ASN A 52 -6.90 -7.01 16.67
C ASN A 52 -6.64 -8.10 15.63
N THR A 53 -5.53 -8.83 15.75
CA THR A 53 -5.21 -9.95 14.87
C THR A 53 -6.20 -11.10 15.03
N LEU A 54 -6.62 -11.41 16.26
CA LEU A 54 -7.63 -12.43 16.54
C LEU A 54 -8.93 -12.10 15.80
N VAL A 55 -9.48 -10.90 16.04
CA VAL A 55 -10.73 -10.44 15.44
C VAL A 55 -10.63 -10.42 13.91
N MET A 56 -9.48 -10.00 13.36
CA MET A 56 -9.21 -10.00 11.92
C MET A 56 -9.20 -11.41 11.32
N VAL A 57 -8.46 -12.34 11.91
CA VAL A 57 -8.26 -13.67 11.32
C VAL A 57 -9.53 -14.52 11.43
N VAL A 58 -10.22 -14.48 12.57
CA VAL A 58 -11.39 -15.34 12.81
C VAL A 58 -12.64 -14.88 12.05
N TRP A 59 -12.70 -13.62 11.63
CA TRP A 59 -13.86 -13.06 10.94
C TRP A 59 -14.19 -13.79 9.62
N GLU A 60 -13.19 -14.27 8.89
CA GLU A 60 -13.41 -15.11 7.71
C GLU A 60 -14.23 -16.37 8.07
N ALA A 61 -13.87 -17.03 9.17
CA ALA A 61 -14.57 -18.23 9.64
C ALA A 61 -15.99 -17.90 10.15
N VAL A 62 -16.19 -16.73 10.76
CA VAL A 62 -17.52 -16.24 11.18
C VAL A 62 -18.44 -16.08 9.97
N ILE A 63 -17.96 -15.44 8.89
CA ILE A 63 -18.76 -15.24 7.67
C ILE A 63 -19.04 -16.58 6.96
N LYS A 64 -18.07 -17.51 6.99
CA LYS A 64 -18.25 -18.89 6.48
C LYS A 64 -19.15 -19.75 7.35
N LYS A 65 -19.45 -19.33 8.59
CA LYS A 65 -20.13 -20.13 9.63
C LYS A 65 -19.40 -21.45 9.94
N ASP A 66 -18.07 -21.45 9.80
CA ASP A 66 -17.24 -22.62 10.08
C ASP A 66 -16.66 -22.54 11.50
N VAL A 67 -17.35 -23.20 12.44
CA VAL A 67 -16.98 -23.21 13.86
C VAL A 67 -15.63 -23.90 14.09
N LYS A 68 -15.29 -24.90 13.26
CA LYS A 68 -14.02 -25.62 13.38
C LYS A 68 -12.86 -24.72 12.96
N GLN A 69 -12.97 -24.05 11.83
CA GLN A 69 -11.96 -23.06 11.39
C GLN A 69 -11.83 -21.92 12.39
N PHE A 70 -12.96 -21.42 12.91
CA PHE A 70 -12.97 -20.39 13.95
C PHE A 70 -12.16 -20.82 15.18
N GLY A 71 -12.45 -22.00 15.73
CA GLY A 71 -11.77 -22.50 16.93
C GLY A 71 -10.27 -22.71 16.73
N ILE A 72 -9.87 -23.30 15.59
CA ILE A 72 -8.45 -23.55 15.29
C ILE A 72 -7.70 -22.22 15.11
N LEU A 73 -8.25 -21.28 14.34
CA LEU A 73 -7.60 -19.98 14.11
C LEU A 73 -7.51 -19.17 15.41
N ALA A 74 -8.56 -19.16 16.22
CA ALA A 74 -8.54 -18.47 17.51
C ALA A 74 -7.47 -19.03 18.44
N PHE A 75 -7.41 -20.37 18.55
CA PHE A 75 -6.40 -21.06 19.35
C PHE A 75 -4.98 -20.77 18.85
N VAL A 76 -4.73 -20.85 17.54
CA VAL A 76 -3.40 -20.59 16.97
C VAL A 76 -2.96 -19.15 17.19
N VAL A 77 -3.85 -18.17 17.02
CA VAL A 77 -3.53 -16.76 17.29
C VAL A 77 -3.14 -16.57 18.76
N LEU A 78 -3.97 -17.04 19.69
CA LEU A 78 -3.70 -16.91 21.14
C LEU A 78 -2.41 -17.62 21.54
N LEU A 79 -2.18 -18.84 21.02
CA LEU A 79 -0.96 -19.60 21.30
C LEU A 79 0.28 -18.90 20.72
N ALA A 80 0.23 -18.45 19.47
CA ALA A 80 1.37 -17.80 18.81
C ALA A 80 1.76 -16.49 19.50
N PHE A 81 0.79 -15.63 19.82
CA PHE A 81 1.05 -14.39 20.57
C PHE A 81 1.45 -14.66 22.03
N GLY A 82 0.88 -15.68 22.67
CA GLY A 82 1.28 -16.09 24.02
C GLY A 82 2.72 -16.58 24.08
N LEU A 83 3.12 -17.44 23.13
CA LEU A 83 4.50 -17.90 22.98
C LEU A 83 5.45 -16.74 22.65
N GLN A 84 5.04 -15.84 21.75
CA GLN A 84 5.82 -14.64 21.46
C GLN A 84 6.02 -13.78 22.72
N PHE A 85 4.98 -13.58 23.52
CA PHE A 85 5.08 -12.82 24.76
C PHE A 85 6.08 -13.45 25.75
N VAL A 86 5.95 -14.75 26.03
CA VAL A 86 6.86 -15.47 26.94
C VAL A 86 8.30 -15.43 26.44
N LEU A 87 8.50 -15.68 25.14
CA LEU A 87 9.83 -15.66 24.53
C LEU A 87 10.47 -14.28 24.61
N ASN A 88 9.70 -13.22 24.37
CA ASN A 88 10.17 -11.85 24.44
C ASN A 88 10.57 -11.43 25.87
N GLU A 89 9.80 -11.80 26.89
CA GLU A 89 10.14 -11.51 28.29
C GLU A 89 11.36 -12.32 28.76
N PHE A 90 11.45 -13.60 28.39
CA PHE A 90 12.63 -14.42 28.67
C PHE A 90 13.90 -13.84 28.03
N LEU A 91 13.79 -13.34 26.80
CA LEU A 91 14.94 -12.79 26.07
C LEU A 91 15.32 -11.39 26.56
N LYS A 92 14.36 -10.55 26.96
CA LYS A 92 14.64 -9.28 27.66
C LYS A 92 15.50 -9.49 28.90
N ALA A 93 15.22 -10.53 29.68
CA ALA A 93 15.97 -10.83 30.91
C ALA A 93 17.42 -11.28 30.64
N ASN A 94 17.69 -11.84 29.46
CA ASN A 94 18.92 -12.59 29.17
C ASN A 94 19.77 -12.03 28.01
N SER A 95 19.33 -10.97 27.31
CA SER A 95 20.01 -10.45 26.11
C SER A 95 20.33 -8.96 26.21
N SER A 96 21.37 -8.52 25.49
CA SER A 96 21.65 -7.10 25.29
C SER A 96 20.51 -6.43 24.52
N GLN A 97 20.21 -5.17 24.87
CA GLN A 97 19.08 -4.38 24.34
C GLN A 97 18.97 -4.38 22.81
N GLN A 98 20.11 -4.48 22.09
CA GLN A 98 20.17 -4.52 20.62
C GLN A 98 19.72 -5.87 20.03
N ASN A 99 20.08 -6.99 20.66
CA ASN A 99 19.64 -8.32 20.22
C ASN A 99 18.13 -8.50 20.46
N THR A 100 17.60 -7.89 21.52
CA THR A 100 16.18 -7.94 21.85
C THR A 100 15.31 -7.40 20.72
N SER A 101 15.69 -6.28 20.08
CA SER A 101 14.92 -5.68 18.97
C SER A 101 14.82 -6.58 17.73
N LEU A 102 15.92 -7.22 17.31
CA LEU A 102 15.90 -8.15 16.17
C LEU A 102 15.01 -9.36 16.45
N ILE A 103 15.12 -9.90 17.66
CA ILE A 103 14.30 -11.01 18.13
C ILE A 103 12.80 -10.62 18.10
N TYR A 104 12.44 -9.41 18.54
CA TYR A 104 11.06 -8.92 18.45
C TYR A 104 10.52 -8.94 17.02
N TYR A 105 11.32 -8.51 16.05
CA TYR A 105 10.93 -8.48 14.65
C TYR A 105 10.77 -9.88 14.05
N VAL A 106 11.74 -10.77 14.26
CA VAL A 106 11.71 -12.15 13.78
C VAL A 106 10.54 -12.91 14.41
N ASN A 107 10.32 -12.74 15.71
CA ASN A 107 9.19 -13.35 16.41
C ASN A 107 7.85 -12.84 15.87
N SER A 108 7.75 -11.54 15.60
CA SER A 108 6.52 -10.96 15.00
C SER A 108 6.26 -11.53 13.62
N PHE A 109 7.29 -11.65 12.77
CA PHE A 109 7.16 -12.28 11.46
C PHE A 109 6.72 -13.75 11.58
N ALA A 110 7.36 -14.52 12.48
CA ALA A 110 7.04 -15.92 12.72
C ALA A 110 5.59 -16.12 13.18
N VAL A 111 5.10 -15.28 14.09
CA VAL A 111 3.69 -15.31 14.53
C VAL A 111 2.73 -15.12 13.35
N PHE A 112 2.94 -14.08 12.53
CA PHE A 112 2.09 -13.86 11.36
C PHE A 112 2.20 -14.99 10.34
N LEU A 113 3.40 -15.52 10.11
CA LEU A 113 3.64 -16.63 9.21
C LEU A 113 2.86 -17.88 9.66
N VAL A 114 2.92 -18.26 10.94
CA VAL A 114 2.19 -19.41 11.49
C VAL A 114 0.67 -19.24 11.34
N ILE A 115 0.16 -18.05 11.64
CA ILE A 115 -1.27 -17.73 11.48
C ILE A 115 -1.70 -17.86 10.01
N ILE A 116 -0.92 -17.31 9.07
CA ILE A 116 -1.23 -17.33 7.64
C ILE A 116 -1.10 -18.75 7.07
N ILE A 117 -0.07 -19.52 7.43
CA ILE A 117 0.07 -20.94 7.04
C ILE A 117 -1.15 -21.72 7.51
N THR A 118 -1.56 -21.53 8.76
CA THR A 118 -2.75 -22.20 9.32
C THR A 118 -4.00 -21.85 8.52
N ARG A 119 -4.20 -20.58 8.17
CA ARG A 119 -5.34 -20.14 7.35
C ARG A 119 -5.33 -20.81 5.96
N PHE A 120 -4.18 -20.85 5.27
CA PHE A 120 -4.09 -21.50 3.96
C PHE A 120 -4.26 -23.02 4.03
N TYR A 121 -3.75 -23.65 5.09
CA TYR A 121 -3.97 -25.07 5.36
C TYR A 121 -5.45 -25.39 5.55
N LEU A 122 -6.15 -24.61 6.37
CA LEU A 122 -7.58 -24.79 6.64
C LEU A 122 -8.47 -24.57 5.41
N ASN A 123 -8.02 -23.76 4.46
CA ASN A 123 -8.68 -23.54 3.17
C ASN A 123 -8.26 -24.54 2.07
N GLY A 124 -7.52 -25.60 2.41
CA GLY A 124 -7.21 -26.70 1.50
C GLY A 124 -6.26 -26.33 0.36
N MET A 125 -5.38 -25.33 0.53
CA MET A 125 -4.39 -25.01 -0.50
C MET A 125 -3.28 -26.06 -0.59
N SER A 126 -2.95 -26.46 -1.82
CA SER A 126 -1.86 -27.38 -2.13
C SER A 126 -0.50 -26.75 -1.77
N ASP A 127 -0.19 -25.59 -2.34
CA ASP A 127 1.02 -24.82 -2.01
C ASP A 127 0.77 -23.77 -0.90
N LYS A 128 0.44 -24.27 0.29
CA LYS A 128 0.17 -23.45 1.48
C LYS A 128 1.40 -22.69 2.00
N ILE A 129 2.61 -23.23 1.82
CA ILE A 129 3.83 -22.62 2.37
C ILE A 129 4.30 -21.47 1.49
N GLY A 130 4.36 -21.66 0.17
CA GLY A 130 4.75 -20.61 -0.77
C GLY A 130 3.81 -19.41 -0.70
N ALA A 131 2.50 -19.66 -0.73
CA ALA A 131 1.48 -18.64 -0.57
C ALA A 131 1.58 -17.91 0.79
N ALA A 132 1.79 -18.66 1.88
CA ALA A 132 1.91 -18.04 3.20
C ALA A 132 3.13 -17.16 3.35
N VAL A 133 4.29 -17.60 2.84
CA VAL A 133 5.52 -16.82 2.89
C VAL A 133 5.36 -15.53 2.10
N LEU A 134 4.81 -15.58 0.88
CA LEU A 134 4.57 -14.39 0.07
C LEU A 134 3.64 -13.41 0.79
N ALA A 135 2.49 -13.89 1.28
CA ALA A 135 1.53 -13.05 1.99
C ALA A 135 2.11 -12.45 3.29
N ALA A 136 2.86 -13.24 4.07
CA ALA A 136 3.50 -12.78 5.29
C ALA A 136 4.58 -11.71 5.01
N VAL A 137 5.35 -11.88 3.94
CA VAL A 137 6.38 -10.93 3.50
C VAL A 137 5.75 -9.60 3.12
N ILE A 138 4.68 -9.59 2.31
CA ILE A 138 3.97 -8.35 1.96
C ILE A 138 3.34 -7.72 3.21
N TYR A 139 2.70 -8.52 4.06
CA TYR A 139 2.06 -8.06 5.29
C TYR A 139 3.07 -7.49 6.31
N PHE A 140 4.34 -7.89 6.22
CA PHE A 140 5.39 -7.43 7.13
C PHE A 140 5.76 -5.95 6.96
N VAL A 141 5.52 -5.38 5.78
CA VAL A 141 5.79 -3.96 5.45
C VAL A 141 4.59 -3.07 5.78
N ILE A 142 3.42 -3.65 6.07
CA ILE A 142 2.24 -2.88 6.42
C ILE A 142 2.44 -2.20 7.77
N PRO A 143 2.07 -0.91 7.91
CA PRO A 143 2.07 -0.20 9.17
C PRO A 143 1.04 -0.87 10.09
N LYS A 144 1.53 -1.62 11.08
CA LYS A 144 0.68 -2.37 12.02
C LYS A 144 0.07 -1.44 13.06
N THR A 145 0.69 -0.29 13.30
CA THR A 145 0.25 0.69 14.28
C THR A 145 0.65 2.10 13.86
N GLY A 146 -0.35 2.87 13.41
CA GLY A 146 -0.32 4.34 13.46
C GLY A 146 0.61 5.03 12.46
N SER A 147 -0.02 5.64 11.46
CA SER A 147 0.55 6.45 10.37
C SER A 147 1.30 5.64 9.31
N PRO A 148 0.67 5.37 8.14
CA PRO A 148 1.36 4.74 7.02
C PRO A 148 2.60 5.51 6.56
N THR A 149 2.74 6.77 6.93
CA THR A 149 3.85 7.65 6.59
C THR A 149 4.90 7.81 7.71
N GLY A 150 4.87 7.00 8.77
CA GLY A 150 5.86 7.11 9.85
C GLY A 150 5.65 8.33 10.76
N GLY A 151 4.39 8.66 11.04
CA GLY A 151 4.01 9.80 11.86
C GLY A 151 4.05 11.09 11.05
N ILE A 152 3.02 11.35 10.23
CA ILE A 152 2.77 12.74 9.83
C ILE A 152 2.56 13.52 11.14
N PRO A 153 3.38 14.54 11.44
CA PRO A 153 3.18 15.35 12.62
C PRO A 153 1.81 16.02 12.48
N MET A 154 0.84 15.56 13.26
CA MET A 154 -0.49 16.17 13.42
C MET A 154 -0.41 17.61 13.97
N GLY A 155 0.80 18.13 14.24
CA GLY A 155 1.07 19.48 14.72
C GLY A 155 0.64 20.60 13.77
N TRP A 156 0.28 20.31 12.51
CA TRP A 156 -0.30 21.32 11.61
C TRP A 156 -1.77 21.59 11.89
N LEU A 157 -2.47 20.65 12.53
CA LEU A 157 -3.83 20.83 13.01
C LEU A 157 -3.74 21.33 14.45
N ASN A 158 -3.65 22.65 14.61
CA ASN A 158 -3.76 23.34 15.90
C ASN A 158 -5.23 23.28 16.38
N MET A 159 -5.73 22.06 16.57
CA MET A 159 -7.10 21.76 16.95
C MET A 159 -7.23 21.76 18.47
N SER A 160 -8.32 22.28 19.02
CA SER A 160 -8.59 22.24 20.45
C SER A 160 -8.87 20.80 20.95
N GLY A 161 -8.71 20.55 22.25
CA GLY A 161 -8.61 19.22 22.85
C GLY A 161 -9.63 18.16 22.39
N PHE A 162 -10.92 18.49 22.28
CA PHE A 162 -11.95 17.54 21.80
C PHE A 162 -11.74 17.15 20.32
N TRP A 163 -11.42 18.11 19.47
CA TRP A 163 -11.19 17.87 18.04
C TRP A 163 -9.95 17.02 17.79
N ILE A 164 -8.90 17.19 18.59
CA ILE A 164 -7.72 16.31 18.56
C ILE A 164 -8.13 14.86 18.82
N GLU A 165 -8.95 14.60 19.83
CA GLU A 165 -9.39 13.23 20.16
C GLU A 165 -10.28 12.62 19.08
N VAL A 166 -11.16 13.42 18.47
CA VAL A 166 -11.96 12.98 17.30
C VAL A 166 -11.07 12.63 16.12
N VAL A 167 -10.10 13.48 15.77
CA VAL A 167 -9.22 13.24 14.62
C VAL A 167 -8.30 12.04 14.89
N LYS A 168 -7.76 11.90 16.10
CA LYS A 168 -7.00 10.70 16.50
C LYS A 168 -7.84 9.44 16.37
N PHE A 169 -9.10 9.48 16.81
CA PHE A 169 -10.00 8.33 16.68
C PHE A 169 -10.30 8.00 15.22
N LEU A 170 -10.61 9.00 14.39
CA LEU A 170 -10.84 8.80 12.95
C LEU A 170 -9.60 8.27 12.24
N ALA A 171 -8.43 8.81 12.55
CA ALA A 171 -7.16 8.31 12.02
C ALA A 171 -6.93 6.86 12.42
N PHE A 172 -7.16 6.51 13.69
CA PHE A 172 -7.04 5.15 14.19
C PHE A 172 -8.03 4.19 13.51
N LEU A 173 -9.30 4.61 13.37
CA LEU A 173 -10.33 3.84 12.67
C LEU A 173 -9.94 3.59 11.21
N LEU A 174 -9.49 4.62 10.49
CA LEU A 174 -9.05 4.53 9.10
C LEU A 174 -7.82 3.64 8.95
N THR A 175 -6.84 3.74 9.86
CA THR A 175 -5.66 2.86 9.82
C THR A 175 -6.04 1.41 10.11
N THR A 176 -6.93 1.17 11.07
CA THR A 176 -7.40 -0.19 11.41
C THR A 176 -8.18 -0.77 10.23
N PHE A 177 -9.06 0.02 9.60
CA PHE A 177 -9.76 -0.37 8.39
C PHE A 177 -8.78 -0.69 7.24
N GLY A 178 -7.79 0.17 7.00
CA GLY A 178 -6.74 -0.06 6.01
C GLY A 178 -5.95 -1.34 6.25
N THR A 179 -5.60 -1.65 7.50
CA THR A 179 -4.90 -2.88 7.88
C THR A 179 -5.75 -4.13 7.61
N PHE A 180 -7.04 -4.11 7.97
CA PHE A 180 -7.94 -5.26 7.75
C PHE A 180 -8.20 -5.50 6.26
N ILE A 181 -8.48 -4.43 5.50
CA ILE A 181 -8.65 -4.53 4.05
C ILE A 181 -7.37 -5.05 3.39
N SER A 182 -6.20 -4.52 3.79
CA SER A 182 -4.92 -4.97 3.23
C SER A 182 -4.66 -6.44 3.56
N TYR A 183 -4.93 -6.88 4.79
CA TYR A 183 -4.81 -8.28 5.19
C TYR A 183 -5.63 -9.19 4.27
N TYR A 184 -6.95 -8.94 4.15
CA TYR A 184 -7.82 -9.80 3.33
C TYR A 184 -7.45 -9.72 1.85
N SER A 185 -7.20 -8.52 1.32
CA SER A 185 -6.80 -8.35 -0.08
C SER A 185 -5.51 -9.11 -0.40
N ILE A 186 -4.48 -9.02 0.44
CA ILE A 186 -3.23 -9.78 0.24
C ILE A 186 -3.51 -11.28 0.26
N ILE A 187 -4.23 -11.75 1.28
CA ILE A 187 -4.51 -13.17 1.48
C ILE A 187 -5.33 -13.73 0.32
N PHE A 188 -6.37 -13.04 -0.13
CA PHE A 188 -7.24 -13.49 -1.22
C PHE A 188 -6.57 -13.36 -2.58
N LEU A 189 -5.82 -12.29 -2.86
CA LEU A 189 -5.04 -12.19 -4.09
C LEU A 189 -3.99 -13.29 -4.14
N THR A 190 -3.29 -13.57 -3.04
CA THR A 190 -2.30 -14.66 -2.98
C THR A 190 -2.96 -16.03 -3.13
N GLU A 191 -4.09 -16.26 -2.48
CA GLU A 191 -4.89 -17.50 -2.66
C GLU A 191 -5.23 -17.73 -4.12
N ASN A 192 -5.75 -16.70 -4.79
CA ASN A 192 -6.22 -16.79 -6.17
C ASN A 192 -5.04 -16.90 -7.15
N SER A 193 -3.92 -16.22 -6.88
CA SER A 193 -2.67 -16.34 -7.66
C SER A 193 -2.09 -17.75 -7.67
N PHE A 194 -2.08 -18.44 -6.53
CA PHE A 194 -1.52 -19.79 -6.42
C PHE A 194 -2.51 -20.87 -6.87
N ARG A 195 -3.82 -20.59 -6.83
CA ARG A 195 -4.84 -21.49 -7.39
C ARG A 195 -4.93 -21.42 -8.91
N TRP A 196 -4.67 -20.25 -9.49
CA TRP A 196 -4.88 -20.00 -10.92
C TRP A 196 -3.64 -19.39 -11.56
N PRO A 197 -2.86 -20.16 -12.35
CA PRO A 197 -1.61 -19.68 -12.95
C PRO A 197 -1.78 -18.40 -13.80
N ALA A 198 -2.91 -18.26 -14.51
CA ALA A 198 -3.19 -17.10 -15.34
C ALA A 198 -3.56 -15.82 -14.54
N PHE A 199 -3.76 -15.92 -13.23
CA PHE A 199 -4.15 -14.79 -12.39
C PHE A 199 -3.05 -13.73 -12.29
N PHE A 200 -1.77 -14.14 -12.30
CA PHE A 200 -0.66 -13.18 -12.32
C PHE A 200 -0.65 -12.33 -13.60
N ILE A 201 -0.93 -12.94 -14.75
CA ILE A 201 -1.02 -12.25 -16.04
C ILE A 201 -2.16 -11.24 -15.99
N LYS A 202 -3.32 -11.66 -15.45
CA LYS A 202 -4.47 -10.76 -15.25
C LYS A 202 -4.13 -9.58 -14.34
N LEU A 203 -3.46 -9.83 -13.22
CA LEU A 203 -3.05 -8.79 -12.26
C LEU A 203 -2.13 -7.75 -12.91
N GLN A 204 -1.28 -8.17 -13.84
CA GLN A 204 -0.37 -7.32 -14.60
C GLN A 204 -1.05 -6.62 -15.79
N SER A 205 -2.20 -7.09 -16.26
CA SER A 205 -2.90 -6.48 -17.39
C SER A 205 -3.64 -5.18 -16.99
N ARG A 206 -3.62 -4.19 -17.88
CA ARG A 206 -4.51 -3.01 -17.87
C ARG A 206 -5.85 -3.30 -18.55
N ILE A 207 -5.88 -4.16 -19.56
CA ILE A 207 -7.10 -4.49 -20.28
C ILE A 207 -7.82 -5.62 -19.56
N GLN A 208 -8.45 -5.26 -18.45
CA GLN A 208 -9.19 -6.19 -17.61
C GLN A 208 -10.49 -5.60 -17.10
N THR A 209 -11.47 -6.47 -16.89
CA THR A 209 -12.76 -6.11 -16.29
C THR A 209 -12.66 -6.21 -14.77
N ILE A 210 -12.90 -5.10 -14.08
CA ILE A 210 -12.85 -5.02 -12.62
C ILE A 210 -14.13 -4.39 -12.13
N SER A 211 -14.88 -5.07 -11.25
CA SER A 211 -16.08 -4.48 -10.64
C SER A 211 -15.71 -3.35 -9.67
N GLY A 212 -16.63 -2.42 -9.43
CA GLY A 212 -16.36 -1.24 -8.58
C GLY A 212 -15.87 -1.59 -7.17
N TRP A 213 -16.45 -2.62 -6.55
CA TRP A 213 -16.05 -3.07 -5.21
C TRP A 213 -14.69 -3.77 -5.19
N GLU A 214 -14.38 -4.59 -6.19
CA GLU A 214 -13.05 -5.21 -6.30
C GLU A 214 -11.98 -4.15 -6.48
N TYR A 215 -12.22 -3.20 -7.39
CA TYR A 215 -11.36 -2.05 -7.62
C TYR A 215 -11.12 -1.28 -6.31
N PHE A 216 -12.16 -0.96 -5.55
CA PHE A 216 -12.04 -0.20 -4.30
C PHE A 216 -11.17 -0.90 -3.26
N PHE A 217 -11.38 -2.20 -3.02
CA PHE A 217 -10.61 -2.94 -2.03
C PHE A 217 -9.16 -3.18 -2.46
N ILE A 218 -8.92 -3.43 -3.75
CA ILE A 218 -7.56 -3.58 -4.28
C ILE A 218 -6.84 -2.23 -4.23
N PHE A 219 -7.48 -1.14 -4.68
CA PHE A 219 -6.93 0.21 -4.62
C PHE A 219 -6.54 0.60 -3.18
N LEU A 220 -7.46 0.41 -2.22
CA LEU A 220 -7.19 0.73 -0.82
C LEU A 220 -6.02 -0.08 -0.26
N ALA A 221 -5.96 -1.39 -0.54
CA ALA A 221 -4.86 -2.23 -0.09
C ALA A 221 -3.52 -1.79 -0.71
N ILE A 222 -3.48 -1.58 -2.03
CA ILE A 222 -2.27 -1.12 -2.73
C ILE A 222 -1.82 0.22 -2.15
N TRP A 223 -2.73 1.19 -2.01
CA TRP A 223 -2.39 2.51 -1.50
C TRP A 223 -1.87 2.46 -0.06
N PHE A 224 -2.50 1.64 0.80
CA PHE A 224 -2.09 1.51 2.19
C PHE A 224 -0.72 0.84 2.35
N ILE A 225 -0.45 -0.23 1.58
CA ILE A 225 0.86 -0.90 1.56
C ILE A 225 1.91 0.03 0.94
N TYR A 226 1.57 0.76 -0.13
CA TYR A 226 2.47 1.72 -0.78
C TYR A 226 2.91 2.80 0.20
N MET A 227 1.95 3.50 0.82
CA MET A 227 2.25 4.52 1.82
C MET A 227 3.02 3.91 3.00
N GLY A 228 2.57 2.76 3.51
CA GLY A 228 3.24 1.98 4.56
C GLY A 228 4.71 1.70 4.30
N SER A 229 5.03 1.31 3.07
CA SER A 229 6.40 1.05 2.62
C SER A 229 7.25 2.31 2.64
N ILE A 230 6.68 3.47 2.29
CA ILE A 230 7.37 4.77 2.39
C ILE A 230 7.66 5.13 3.86
N GLY A 231 6.70 4.91 4.75
CA GLY A 231 6.90 5.11 6.19
C GLY A 231 8.02 4.24 6.73
N GLU A 232 8.03 2.95 6.37
CA GLU A 232 9.07 2.02 6.76
C GLU A 232 10.45 2.42 6.19
N LEU A 233 10.53 2.82 4.92
CA LEU A 233 11.77 3.33 4.34
C LEU A 233 12.30 4.54 5.09
N THR A 234 11.42 5.47 5.45
CA THR A 234 11.79 6.70 6.19
C THR A 234 12.37 6.35 7.55
N TYR A 235 11.69 5.47 8.28
CA TYR A 235 12.13 5.02 9.59
C TYR A 235 13.47 4.27 9.55
N LEU A 236 13.62 3.32 8.62
CA LEU A 236 14.84 2.52 8.51
C LEU A 236 16.02 3.33 8.00
N MET A 237 15.83 4.27 7.07
CA MET A 237 16.90 5.16 6.62
C MET A 237 17.34 6.10 7.73
N GLY A 238 16.42 6.72 8.47
CA GLY A 238 16.79 7.53 9.64
C GLY A 238 17.63 6.74 10.64
N SER A 239 17.17 5.53 10.99
CA SER A 239 17.88 4.63 11.92
C SER A 239 19.27 4.21 11.41
N PHE A 240 19.45 4.06 10.09
CA PHE A 240 20.72 3.65 9.49
C PHE A 240 21.76 4.79 9.45
N PHE A 241 21.32 6.03 9.24
CA PHE A 241 22.22 7.19 9.11
C PHE A 241 22.47 7.94 10.44
N GLU A 242 21.66 7.74 11.48
CA GLU A 242 21.84 8.36 12.81
C GLU A 242 23.00 7.77 13.66
N GLY A 243 23.88 6.95 13.06
CA GLY A 243 25.28 6.85 13.51
C GLY A 243 25.60 5.92 14.68
N THR A 244 24.67 5.07 15.13
CA THR A 244 25.02 3.99 16.07
C THR A 244 25.45 2.74 15.30
N ALA A 245 26.63 2.20 15.61
CA ALA A 245 27.08 0.95 15.03
C ALA A 245 26.17 -0.19 15.50
N LEU A 246 25.32 -0.67 14.59
CA LEU A 246 24.44 -1.80 14.84
C LEU A 246 25.19 -3.14 14.63
N PRO A 247 24.89 -4.19 15.42
CA PRO A 247 25.44 -5.51 15.18
C PRO A 247 25.14 -5.99 13.75
N VAL A 248 26.09 -6.70 13.12
CA VAL A 248 26.00 -7.13 11.71
C VAL A 248 24.68 -7.83 11.38
N VAL A 249 24.16 -8.66 12.30
CA VAL A 249 22.88 -9.37 12.12
C VAL A 249 21.69 -8.40 12.06
N VAL A 250 21.69 -7.37 12.90
CA VAL A 250 20.66 -6.31 12.91
C VAL A 250 20.73 -5.48 11.63
N THR A 251 21.94 -5.12 11.22
CA THR A 251 22.20 -4.39 9.97
C THR A 251 21.72 -5.17 8.75
N GLY A 252 22.04 -6.46 8.67
CA GLY A 252 21.57 -7.34 7.57
C GLY A 252 20.04 -7.44 7.53
N PHE A 253 19.39 -7.51 8.68
CA PHE A 253 17.94 -7.53 8.76
C PHE A 253 17.29 -6.20 8.33
N ILE A 254 17.87 -5.06 8.74
CA ILE A 254 17.42 -3.73 8.29
C ILE A 254 17.55 -3.59 6.78
N ILE A 255 18.69 -4.01 6.20
CA ILE A 255 18.91 -4.00 4.75
C ILE A 255 17.85 -4.84 4.04
N PHE A 256 17.56 -6.04 4.54
CA PHE A 256 16.51 -6.91 3.98
C PHE A 256 15.14 -6.21 3.98
N ARG A 257 14.75 -5.56 5.09
CA ARG A 257 13.47 -4.82 5.17
C ARG A 257 13.44 -3.61 4.24
N LEU A 258 14.55 -2.88 4.13
CA LEU A 258 14.67 -1.75 3.21
C LEU A 258 14.48 -2.20 1.76
N LEU A 259 15.16 -3.27 1.35
CA LEU A 259 15.02 -3.85 0.01
C LEU A 259 13.58 -4.31 -0.26
N LEU A 260 12.93 -4.92 0.74
CA LEU A 260 11.55 -5.34 0.63
C LEU A 260 10.57 -4.16 0.49
N ALA A 261 10.77 -3.09 1.27
CA ALA A 261 9.95 -1.89 1.18
C ALA A 261 10.15 -1.17 -0.16
N VAL A 262 11.39 -1.10 -0.67
CA VAL A 262 11.68 -0.64 -2.03
C VAL A 262 10.92 -1.50 -3.05
N LEU A 263 11.03 -2.83 -2.97
CA LEU A 263 10.34 -3.74 -3.90
C LEU A 263 8.82 -3.51 -3.90
N CYS A 264 8.22 -3.29 -2.72
CA CYS A 264 6.80 -2.98 -2.58
C CYS A 264 6.46 -1.64 -3.26
N VAL A 265 7.21 -0.57 -3.00
CA VAL A 265 7.00 0.75 -3.66
C VAL A 265 7.06 0.58 -5.18
N TYR A 266 8.08 -0.08 -5.70
CA TYR A 266 8.25 -0.23 -7.15
C TYR A 266 7.13 -1.05 -7.79
N SER A 267 6.81 -2.21 -7.22
CA SER A 267 5.81 -3.13 -7.77
C SER A 267 4.39 -2.58 -7.67
N LEU A 268 4.06 -1.93 -6.55
CA LEU A 268 2.71 -1.43 -6.28
C LEU A 268 2.37 -0.19 -7.10
N ALA A 269 3.34 0.65 -7.46
CA ALA A 269 3.08 1.80 -8.34
C ALA A 269 2.62 1.37 -9.74
N GLY A 270 3.27 0.35 -10.31
CA GLY A 270 2.87 -0.24 -11.59
C GLY A 270 1.51 -0.94 -11.49
N LEU A 271 1.29 -1.72 -10.42
CA LEU A 271 0.02 -2.38 -10.19
C LEU A 271 -1.13 -1.38 -9.99
N LEU A 272 -0.88 -0.28 -9.28
CA LEU A 272 -1.85 0.79 -9.06
C LEU A 272 -2.32 1.38 -10.39
N ARG A 273 -1.38 1.68 -11.30
CA ARG A 273 -1.70 2.12 -12.67
C ARG A 273 -2.62 1.12 -13.36
N ASN A 274 -2.29 -0.17 -13.29
CA ASN A 274 -3.02 -1.20 -14.02
C ASN A 274 -4.46 -1.37 -13.49
N ILE A 275 -4.65 -1.33 -12.18
CA ILE A 275 -5.97 -1.44 -11.53
C ILE A 275 -6.83 -0.21 -11.80
N ILE A 276 -6.27 1.00 -11.74
CA ILE A 276 -7.01 2.24 -12.04
C ILE A 276 -7.44 2.26 -13.52
N THR A 277 -6.50 1.97 -14.43
CA THR A 277 -6.78 1.94 -15.88
C THR A 277 -7.80 0.86 -16.22
N GLY A 278 -7.65 -0.36 -15.68
CA GLY A 278 -8.60 -1.44 -15.91
C GLY A 278 -10.01 -1.09 -15.45
N ARG A 279 -10.14 -0.46 -14.28
CA ARG A 279 -11.45 0.03 -13.83
C ARG A 279 -12.00 1.14 -14.71
N ALA A 280 -11.19 2.13 -15.08
CA ALA A 280 -11.61 3.23 -15.94
C ALA A 280 -12.04 2.76 -17.35
N LEU A 281 -11.44 1.68 -17.85
CA LEU A 281 -11.88 1.04 -19.09
C LEU A 281 -13.19 0.26 -18.90
N THR A 282 -13.37 -0.42 -17.76
CA THR A 282 -14.58 -1.19 -17.44
C THR A 282 -15.85 -0.33 -17.38
N THR A 283 -15.74 0.95 -17.03
CA THR A 283 -16.89 1.88 -17.05
C THR A 283 -17.24 2.36 -18.47
N GLY A 284 -16.41 2.04 -19.47
CA GLY A 284 -16.54 2.47 -20.87
C GLY A 284 -16.41 3.99 -21.08
N GLU A 285 -15.89 4.71 -20.08
CA GLU A 285 -15.67 6.16 -20.13
C GLU A 285 -14.26 6.48 -19.64
N TYR A 286 -13.26 6.06 -20.44
CA TYR A 286 -11.87 6.38 -20.12
C TYR A 286 -11.67 7.89 -20.10
N ASN A 287 -11.40 8.44 -18.92
CA ASN A 287 -11.23 9.86 -18.70
C ASN A 287 -9.84 10.14 -18.08
N PRO A 288 -8.92 10.78 -18.82
CA PRO A 288 -7.57 11.08 -18.34
C PRO A 288 -7.53 11.94 -17.06
N TRP A 289 -8.53 12.80 -16.83
CA TRP A 289 -8.63 13.60 -15.61
C TRP A 289 -8.91 12.75 -14.38
N VAL A 290 -9.76 11.73 -14.54
CA VAL A 290 -10.02 10.77 -13.47
C VAL A 290 -8.74 10.03 -13.13
N ILE A 291 -7.97 9.60 -14.14
CA ILE A 291 -6.64 8.97 -13.91
C ILE A 291 -5.71 9.91 -13.14
N MET A 292 -5.56 11.17 -13.58
CA MET A 292 -4.72 12.16 -12.90
C MET A 292 -5.08 12.35 -11.43
N MET A 293 -6.38 12.46 -11.11
CA MET A 293 -6.84 12.69 -9.74
C MET A 293 -6.45 11.56 -8.78
N HIS A 294 -6.31 10.32 -9.24
CA HIS A 294 -5.88 9.19 -8.39
C HIS A 294 -4.47 9.35 -7.82
N TYR A 295 -3.61 10.11 -8.49
CA TYR A 295 -2.21 10.29 -8.10
C TYR A 295 -1.99 11.56 -7.26
N ILE A 296 -3.04 12.36 -7.04
CA ILE A 296 -2.99 13.54 -6.18
C ILE A 296 -3.55 13.14 -4.80
N PRO A 297 -2.74 13.15 -3.73
CA PRO A 297 -3.22 12.85 -2.38
C PRO A 297 -4.45 13.69 -2.01
N VAL A 298 -5.36 13.12 -1.23
CA VAL A 298 -6.67 13.71 -0.83
C VAL A 298 -7.67 13.80 -1.98
N VAL A 299 -7.27 14.33 -3.14
CA VAL A 299 -8.13 14.41 -4.34
C VAL A 299 -8.46 13.01 -4.89
N ASN A 300 -7.55 12.05 -4.67
CA ASN A 300 -7.74 10.65 -5.05
C ASN A 300 -9.03 10.04 -4.49
N ILE A 301 -9.53 10.47 -3.34
CA ILE A 301 -10.79 9.99 -2.75
C ILE A 301 -11.95 10.21 -3.73
N ILE A 302 -12.03 11.38 -4.38
CA ILE A 302 -13.10 11.71 -5.32
C ILE A 302 -13.05 10.78 -6.54
N ALA A 303 -11.85 10.55 -7.07
CA ALA A 303 -11.64 9.72 -8.25
C ALA A 303 -12.00 8.25 -7.97
N VAL A 304 -11.62 7.74 -6.79
CA VAL A 304 -11.94 6.38 -6.33
C VAL A 304 -13.45 6.21 -6.14
N LEU A 305 -14.12 7.17 -5.49
CA LEU A 305 -15.57 7.12 -5.28
C LEU A 305 -16.34 7.15 -6.59
N LYS A 306 -15.91 7.98 -7.55
CA LYS A 306 -16.50 8.01 -8.89
C LYS A 306 -16.40 6.62 -9.54
N LEU A 307 -15.19 6.06 -9.64
CA LEU A 307 -15.00 4.75 -10.27
C LEU A 307 -15.67 3.59 -9.51
N LEU A 308 -15.83 3.69 -8.19
CA LEU A 308 -16.58 2.71 -7.41
C LEU A 308 -18.07 2.68 -7.78
N ILE A 309 -18.68 3.85 -7.99
CA ILE A 309 -20.13 3.99 -8.20
C ILE A 309 -20.52 3.81 -9.67
N ASP A 310 -19.62 4.18 -10.59
CA ASP A 310 -19.86 4.06 -12.04
C ASP A 310 -20.24 2.63 -12.43
N LYS A 311 -21.21 2.48 -13.34
CA LYS A 311 -21.70 1.17 -13.76
C LYS A 311 -20.77 0.51 -14.76
N ASP A 312 -20.68 -0.81 -14.68
CA ASP A 312 -19.91 -1.63 -15.61
C ASP A 312 -20.58 -1.60 -16.98
N LYS A 313 -19.84 -1.26 -18.03
CA LYS A 313 -20.30 -1.35 -19.42
C LYS A 313 -19.67 -2.61 -20.03
N PRO A 314 -20.45 -3.69 -20.28
CA PRO A 314 -19.90 -4.91 -20.82
C PRO A 314 -19.39 -4.65 -22.25
N THR A 315 -18.09 -4.82 -22.47
CA THR A 315 -17.48 -4.75 -23.81
C THR A 315 -16.37 -5.78 -23.96
N THR A 316 -15.89 -5.99 -25.19
CA THR A 316 -14.80 -6.93 -25.48
C THR A 316 -13.44 -6.34 -25.08
N GLN A 317 -12.45 -7.20 -24.80
CA GLN A 317 -11.08 -6.73 -24.52
C GLN A 317 -10.51 -5.88 -25.66
N GLU A 318 -10.82 -6.23 -26.92
CA GLU A 318 -10.42 -5.47 -28.09
C GLU A 318 -11.06 -4.06 -28.09
N ALA A 319 -12.33 -3.93 -27.72
CA ALA A 319 -12.99 -2.62 -27.59
C ALA A 319 -12.36 -1.77 -26.49
N HIS A 320 -12.01 -2.37 -25.35
CA HIS A 320 -11.24 -1.68 -24.29
C HIS A 320 -9.84 -1.26 -24.76
N ALA A 321 -9.17 -2.07 -25.58
CA ALA A 321 -7.86 -1.74 -26.15
C ALA A 321 -7.94 -0.50 -27.07
N VAL A 322 -8.95 -0.47 -27.94
CA VAL A 322 -9.20 0.64 -28.85
C VAL A 322 -9.55 1.90 -28.05
N LEU A 323 -10.49 1.81 -27.11
CA LEU A 323 -10.86 2.92 -26.23
C LEU A 323 -9.64 3.51 -25.50
N TYR A 324 -8.77 2.63 -25.00
CA TYR A 324 -7.54 3.04 -24.34
C TYR A 324 -6.60 3.79 -25.29
N LEU A 325 -6.32 3.26 -26.47
CA LEU A 325 -5.36 3.85 -27.40
C LEU A 325 -5.87 5.15 -28.03
N GLU A 326 -7.17 5.22 -28.34
CA GLU A 326 -7.76 6.34 -29.09
C GLU A 326 -8.28 7.48 -28.20
N SER A 327 -8.32 7.30 -26.88
CA SER A 327 -8.84 8.37 -26.00
C SER A 327 -8.03 9.68 -26.12
N ASP A 328 -8.75 10.80 -26.21
CA ASP A 328 -8.14 12.13 -26.27
C ASP A 328 -7.53 12.49 -24.91
N ARG A 329 -6.20 12.64 -24.90
CA ARG A 329 -5.40 13.02 -23.73
C ARG A 329 -4.88 14.46 -23.82
N TYR A 330 -5.19 15.19 -24.90
CA TYR A 330 -4.53 16.45 -25.23
C TYR A 330 -4.65 17.50 -24.13
N ALA A 331 -5.85 17.69 -23.57
CA ALA A 331 -6.11 18.69 -22.53
C ALA A 331 -5.39 18.34 -21.21
N ALA A 332 -5.47 17.08 -20.79
CA ALA A 332 -4.77 16.57 -19.61
C ALA A 332 -3.24 16.70 -19.75
N GLN A 333 -2.70 16.37 -20.93
CA GLN A 333 -1.29 16.55 -21.24
C GLN A 333 -0.88 18.03 -21.18
N GLN A 334 -1.68 18.96 -21.72
CA GLN A 334 -1.37 20.39 -21.61
C GLN A 334 -1.37 20.86 -20.16
N ALA A 335 -2.38 20.46 -19.37
CA ALA A 335 -2.47 20.81 -17.96
C ALA A 335 -1.26 20.31 -17.16
N MET A 336 -0.75 19.12 -17.48
CA MET A 336 0.46 18.56 -16.86
C MET A 336 1.74 19.31 -17.22
N ILE A 337 1.87 19.76 -18.47
CA ILE A 337 3.01 20.60 -18.90
C ILE A 337 2.94 21.95 -18.18
N ILE A 338 1.79 22.60 -18.21
CA ILE A 338 1.58 23.91 -17.59
C ILE A 338 1.86 23.83 -16.09
N SER A 339 1.28 22.85 -15.39
CA SER A 339 1.51 22.70 -13.95
C SER A 339 2.99 22.42 -13.62
N GLY A 340 3.67 21.57 -14.39
CA GLY A 340 5.09 21.29 -14.24
C GLY A 340 5.97 22.55 -14.43
N ILE A 341 5.64 23.39 -15.42
CA ILE A 341 6.31 24.68 -15.64
C ILE A 341 6.00 25.66 -14.51
N THR A 342 4.74 25.82 -14.11
CA THR A 342 4.32 26.71 -13.02
C THR A 342 5.04 26.38 -11.72
N VAL A 343 5.09 25.10 -11.33
CA VAL A 343 5.84 24.66 -10.14
C VAL A 343 7.34 24.95 -10.29
N THR A 344 7.90 24.76 -11.48
CA THR A 344 9.32 25.05 -11.71
C THR A 344 9.62 26.55 -11.62
N VAL A 345 8.75 27.40 -12.17
CA VAL A 345 8.86 28.88 -12.05
C VAL A 345 8.71 29.31 -10.60
N TYR A 346 7.79 28.71 -9.85
CA TYR A 346 7.64 28.95 -8.41
C TYR A 346 8.91 28.57 -7.63
N ASN A 347 9.55 27.45 -7.97
CA ASN A 347 10.82 27.06 -7.35
C ASN A 347 11.97 28.02 -7.70
N ILE A 348 12.01 28.56 -8.92
CA ILE A 348 12.97 29.61 -9.30
C ILE A 348 12.72 30.86 -8.48
N TYR A 349 11.46 31.29 -8.34
CA TYR A 349 11.10 32.44 -7.51
C TYR A 349 11.61 32.26 -6.07
N HIS A 350 11.33 31.11 -5.46
CA HIS A 350 11.83 30.80 -4.11
C HIS A 350 13.36 30.76 -4.01
N LEU A 351 14.04 30.20 -5.00
CA LEU A 351 15.51 30.22 -5.06
C LEU A 351 16.07 31.65 -5.06
N LEU A 352 15.35 32.60 -5.65
CA LEU A 352 15.75 34.01 -5.75
C LEU A 352 15.33 34.85 -4.54
N THR A 353 14.23 34.52 -3.87
CA THR A 353 13.65 35.35 -2.80
C THR A 353 13.88 34.82 -1.39
N ALA A 354 14.10 33.52 -1.22
CA ALA A 354 14.35 32.94 0.10
C ALA A 354 15.87 32.81 0.33
N PRO A 355 16.37 33.12 1.54
CA PRO A 355 17.76 32.85 1.90
C PRO A 355 17.98 31.33 1.93
N THR A 356 18.57 30.81 0.85
CA THR A 356 18.78 29.36 0.68
C THR A 356 20.02 28.82 1.38
N GLY A 357 20.91 29.70 1.88
CA GLY A 357 22.19 29.30 2.47
C GLY A 357 23.18 28.71 1.46
N LEU A 358 22.84 28.69 0.17
CA LEU A 358 23.68 28.16 -0.90
C LEU A 358 24.71 29.20 -1.35
N ALA A 359 25.92 28.74 -1.67
CA ALA A 359 26.90 29.56 -2.39
C ALA A 359 26.35 29.95 -3.78
N LEU A 360 26.81 31.08 -4.32
CA LEU A 360 26.36 31.61 -5.61
C LEU A 360 26.47 30.58 -6.75
N SER A 361 27.52 29.76 -6.73
CA SER A 361 27.71 28.66 -7.69
C SER A 361 26.64 27.58 -7.59
N GLY A 362 26.20 27.23 -6.38
CA GLY A 362 25.11 26.28 -6.14
C GLY A 362 23.76 26.82 -6.61
N ALA A 363 23.49 28.11 -6.35
CA ALA A 363 22.29 28.78 -6.84
C ALA A 363 22.25 28.86 -8.38
N ALA A 364 23.39 29.17 -9.01
CA ALA A 364 23.50 29.22 -10.47
C ALA A 364 23.27 27.84 -11.11
N LEU A 365 23.82 26.77 -10.53
CA LEU A 365 23.59 25.40 -10.98
C LEU A 365 22.11 25.00 -10.89
N LEU A 366 21.47 25.26 -9.75
CA LEU A 366 20.03 24.99 -9.58
C LEU A 366 19.17 25.80 -10.55
N GLY A 367 19.51 27.07 -10.78
CA GLY A 367 18.86 27.90 -11.80
C GLY A 367 18.95 27.29 -13.19
N ALA A 368 20.14 26.82 -13.61
CA ALA A 368 20.32 26.14 -14.89
C ALA A 368 19.50 24.84 -14.99
N LEU A 369 19.46 24.05 -13.91
CA LEU A 369 18.64 22.83 -13.85
C LEU A 369 17.15 23.12 -13.97
N TYR A 370 16.65 24.19 -13.36
CA TYR A 370 15.24 24.60 -13.49
C TYR A 370 14.91 25.10 -14.90
N LEU A 371 15.79 25.86 -15.55
CA LEU A 371 15.60 26.26 -16.95
C LEU A 371 15.57 25.05 -17.89
N LEU A 372 16.49 24.10 -17.69
CA LEU A 372 16.50 22.84 -18.45
C LEU A 372 15.22 22.02 -18.20
N LYS A 373 14.68 22.05 -16.98
CA LYS A 373 13.42 21.40 -16.62
C LYS A 373 12.22 22.03 -17.34
N ILE A 374 12.16 23.36 -17.45
CA ILE A 374 11.13 24.07 -18.25
C ILE A 374 11.22 23.64 -19.71
N PHE A 375 12.43 23.62 -20.29
CA PHE A 375 12.63 23.16 -21.66
C PHE A 375 12.17 21.70 -21.85
N ALA A 376 12.50 20.82 -20.90
CA ALA A 376 12.10 19.43 -20.93
C ALA A 376 10.57 19.26 -20.86
N TYR A 377 9.86 20.07 -20.06
CA TYR A 377 8.40 20.09 -20.03
C TYR A 377 7.79 20.57 -21.36
N ILE A 378 8.35 21.61 -22.00
CA ILE A 378 7.87 22.09 -23.30
C ILE A 378 8.02 21.00 -24.37
N LYS A 379 9.11 20.23 -24.34
CA LYS A 379 9.40 19.14 -25.29
C LYS A 379 8.87 17.78 -24.86
N LEU A 380 8.06 17.72 -23.80
CA LEU A 380 7.62 16.46 -23.20
C LEU A 380 6.86 15.54 -24.15
N ARG A 381 6.16 16.09 -25.14
CA ARG A 381 5.41 15.34 -26.17
C ARG A 381 6.28 14.80 -27.30
N SER A 382 7.50 15.30 -27.45
CA SER A 382 8.34 15.01 -28.61
C SER A 382 9.01 13.63 -28.53
N SER A 383 9.35 13.15 -27.33
CA SER A 383 10.00 11.85 -27.14
C SER A 383 9.99 11.43 -25.68
N LYS A 384 9.93 10.11 -25.43
CA LYS A 384 10.06 9.51 -24.09
C LYS A 384 11.35 9.94 -23.38
N THR A 385 12.40 10.30 -24.13
CA THR A 385 13.64 10.85 -23.59
C THR A 385 13.38 12.11 -22.75
N TYR A 386 12.47 12.99 -23.18
CA TYR A 386 12.15 14.21 -22.42
C TYR A 386 11.38 13.91 -21.14
N LEU A 387 10.56 12.87 -21.12
CA LEU A 387 9.93 12.38 -19.88
C LEU A 387 11.01 11.91 -18.90
N LEU A 388 11.95 11.07 -19.34
CA LEU A 388 13.06 10.61 -18.50
C LEU A 388 13.93 11.78 -18.02
N LEU A 389 14.16 12.78 -18.87
CA LEU A 389 14.87 14.00 -18.51
C LEU A 389 14.12 14.79 -17.42
N VAL A 390 12.80 14.99 -17.55
CA VAL A 390 11.98 15.60 -16.50
C VAL A 390 12.08 14.82 -15.19
N MET A 391 12.02 13.49 -15.23
CA MET A 391 12.17 12.67 -14.02
C MET A 391 13.55 12.80 -13.37
N GLY A 392 14.61 12.74 -14.17
CA GLY A 392 15.99 12.87 -13.70
C GLY A 392 16.24 14.24 -13.09
N LEU A 393 15.78 15.31 -13.74
CA LEU A 393 15.90 16.67 -13.22
C LEU A 393 15.11 16.87 -11.93
N ASN A 394 13.88 16.35 -11.83
CA ASN A 394 13.12 16.37 -10.58
C ASN A 394 13.86 15.63 -9.46
N THR A 395 14.39 14.44 -9.74
CA THR A 395 15.16 13.64 -8.77
C THR A 395 16.36 14.42 -8.25
N ILE A 396 17.16 15.01 -9.15
CA ILE A 396 18.32 15.83 -8.78
C ILE A 396 17.87 17.01 -7.91
N THR A 397 16.83 17.74 -8.32
CA THR A 397 16.34 18.89 -7.54
C THR A 397 15.82 18.51 -6.15
N ILE A 398 15.19 17.35 -6.01
CA ILE A 398 14.72 16.82 -4.72
C ILE A 398 15.91 16.44 -3.83
N LEU A 399 16.93 15.77 -4.39
CA LEU A 399 18.14 15.41 -3.64
C LEU A 399 18.91 16.64 -3.15
N PHE A 400 18.97 17.71 -3.96
CA PHE A 400 19.58 18.98 -3.57
C PHE A 400 18.84 19.68 -2.42
N ALA A 401 17.53 19.46 -2.28
CA ALA A 401 16.73 20.11 -1.25
C ALA A 401 16.95 19.54 0.17
N LEU A 402 17.57 18.36 0.30
CA LEU A 402 17.85 17.68 1.59
C LEU A 402 16.69 17.77 2.60
N ASN A 403 15.48 17.44 2.13
CA ASN A 403 14.24 17.59 2.90
C ASN A 403 14.02 16.38 3.85
N GLU A 404 13.45 16.62 5.03
CA GLU A 404 12.94 15.59 5.95
C GLU A 404 11.91 14.65 5.27
N TYR A 405 11.22 15.12 4.24
CA TYR A 405 10.29 14.32 3.41
C TYR A 405 10.91 13.76 2.13
N LEU A 406 12.23 13.53 2.09
CA LEU A 406 12.95 13.08 0.88
C LEU A 406 12.33 11.82 0.26
N LEU A 407 12.15 10.76 1.06
CA LEU A 407 11.61 9.48 0.57
C LEU A 407 10.17 9.57 0.11
N LEU A 408 9.36 10.37 0.81
CA LEU A 408 7.99 10.65 0.41
C LEU A 408 7.97 11.36 -0.95
N SER A 409 8.83 12.35 -1.14
CA SER A 409 8.94 13.13 -2.38
C SER A 409 9.40 12.26 -3.56
N LEU A 410 10.41 11.41 -3.36
CA LEU A 410 10.89 10.47 -4.37
C LEU A 410 9.82 9.42 -4.73
N SER A 411 9.06 8.95 -3.74
CA SER A 411 7.98 7.98 -3.97
C SER A 411 6.81 8.60 -4.73
N PHE A 412 6.43 9.85 -4.45
CA PHE A 412 5.43 10.55 -5.26
C PHE A 412 5.93 10.88 -6.66
N LEU A 413 7.23 11.20 -6.80
CA LEU A 413 7.84 11.35 -8.11
C LEU A 413 7.78 10.04 -8.91
N TYR A 414 7.95 8.90 -8.25
CA TYR A 414 7.82 7.60 -8.91
C TYR A 414 6.38 7.29 -9.36
N LEU A 415 5.37 7.64 -8.56
CA LEU A 415 3.97 7.60 -9.01
C LEU A 415 3.71 8.54 -10.19
N TYR A 416 4.28 9.74 -10.14
CA TYR A 416 4.20 10.73 -11.21
C TYR A 416 4.80 10.20 -12.52
N TYR A 417 5.90 9.43 -12.47
CA TYR A 417 6.45 8.76 -13.66
C TYR A 417 5.41 7.88 -14.36
N TYR A 418 4.70 7.02 -13.62
CA TYR A 418 3.68 6.15 -14.19
C TYR A 418 2.50 6.93 -14.77
N LEU A 419 2.05 7.97 -14.09
CA LEU A 419 1.02 8.88 -14.61
C LEU A 419 1.48 9.54 -15.93
N MET A 420 2.72 10.03 -15.97
CA MET A 420 3.27 10.68 -17.17
C MET A 420 3.44 9.69 -18.32
N GLN A 421 3.84 8.45 -18.03
CA GLN A 421 3.89 7.39 -19.03
C GLN A 421 2.48 7.09 -19.58
N GLU A 422 1.47 7.02 -18.71
CA GLU A 422 0.07 6.76 -19.07
C GLU A 422 -0.54 7.89 -19.93
N LEU A 423 -0.20 9.14 -19.63
CA LEU A 423 -0.73 10.30 -20.36
C LEU A 423 -0.01 10.57 -21.68
N PHE A 424 1.33 10.48 -21.72
CA PHE A 424 2.12 10.91 -22.89
C PHE A 424 2.54 9.76 -23.80
N TYR A 425 2.68 8.54 -23.26
CA TYR A 425 3.22 7.39 -23.97
C TYR A 425 2.40 6.12 -23.66
N PRO A 426 1.06 6.12 -23.89
CA PRO A 426 0.25 4.92 -23.70
C PRO A 426 0.74 3.83 -24.65
N LYS A 427 0.97 2.64 -24.10
CA LYS A 427 1.46 1.46 -24.85
C LYS A 427 0.86 0.24 -24.22
N LEU A 428 0.31 -0.70 -24.98
CA LEU A 428 -0.13 -1.99 -24.46
C LEU A 428 1.07 -2.89 -24.15
N GLU A 429 0.97 -3.64 -23.05
CA GLU A 429 1.98 -4.61 -22.61
C GLU A 429 1.61 -6.01 -23.14
N ILE A 430 2.52 -6.98 -23.05
CA ILE A 430 2.29 -8.30 -23.65
C ILE A 430 1.08 -8.97 -22.98
N GLU A 431 0.98 -8.79 -21.67
CA GLU A 431 -0.09 -9.26 -20.80
C GLU A 431 -1.46 -8.71 -21.22
N ASP A 432 -1.50 -7.55 -21.89
CA ASP A 432 -2.74 -6.94 -22.42
C ASP A 432 -3.21 -7.58 -23.73
N THR A 433 -2.34 -8.34 -24.40
CA THR A 433 -2.63 -9.00 -25.69
C THR A 433 -2.89 -10.49 -25.55
N MET A 434 -2.64 -11.07 -24.38
CA MET A 434 -2.86 -12.48 -24.10
C MET A 434 -4.34 -12.76 -23.80
N LYS A 435 -4.98 -13.61 -24.62
CA LYS A 435 -6.32 -14.15 -24.30
C LYS A 435 -6.18 -15.17 -23.18
N VAL A 436 -6.54 -14.78 -21.96
CA VAL A 436 -6.62 -15.70 -20.82
C VAL A 436 -7.87 -16.56 -21.00
N GLN A 437 -7.71 -17.88 -21.15
CA GLN A 437 -8.82 -18.81 -21.11
C GLN A 437 -9.35 -18.87 -19.67
N ASP A 438 -10.63 -18.55 -19.49
CA ASP A 438 -11.31 -18.76 -18.22
C ASP A 438 -11.35 -20.29 -17.96
N PRO A 439 -11.03 -20.77 -16.75
CA PRO A 439 -11.28 -22.17 -16.42
C PRO A 439 -12.78 -22.43 -16.56
N GLU A 440 -13.15 -23.54 -17.21
CA GLU A 440 -14.54 -23.97 -17.31
C GLU A 440 -15.17 -23.91 -15.92
N ALA A 441 -16.39 -23.37 -15.86
CA ALA A 441 -17.17 -23.24 -14.63
C ALA A 441 -17.68 -24.62 -14.20
N ASP A 442 -16.77 -25.56 -13.94
CA ASP A 442 -17.09 -26.79 -13.24
C ASP A 442 -17.24 -26.46 -11.76
N ASP A 443 -18.40 -26.85 -11.25
CA ASP A 443 -18.85 -26.74 -9.86
C ASP A 443 -17.72 -27.06 -8.86
N ILE A 444 -17.13 -26.01 -8.28
CA ILE A 444 -16.09 -26.10 -7.24
C ILE A 444 -16.65 -26.67 -5.92
N PHE A 445 -17.92 -27.12 -5.90
CA PHE A 445 -18.55 -27.80 -4.78
C PHE A 445 -18.84 -29.29 -4.99
N THR A 446 -18.52 -29.88 -6.14
CA THR A 446 -18.71 -31.33 -6.37
C THR A 446 -17.41 -32.12 -6.41
N HIS A 447 -16.56 -31.91 -5.41
CA HIS A 447 -15.65 -32.96 -4.96
C HIS A 447 -15.93 -33.28 -3.50
N THR A 448 -17.00 -34.06 -3.30
CA THR A 448 -17.12 -34.98 -2.17
C THR A 448 -16.12 -36.11 -2.35
N ALA A 449 -15.18 -36.25 -1.42
CA ALA A 449 -14.71 -37.51 -0.84
C ALA A 449 -13.90 -37.19 0.42
#